data_AF-A0A4R1AXF7-F1
#
_entry.id   AF-A0A4R1AXF7-F1
#
_cell.length_a   1.000
_cell.length_b   1.000
_cell.length_c   1.000
_cell.angle_alpha   90.00
_cell.angle_beta   90.00
_cell.angle_gamma   90.00
#
_symmetry.space_group_name_H-M   'P 1'
#
loop_
_entity.id
_entity.type
_entity.pdbx_description
1 polymer ?
#
loop_
_entity_poly.entity_id
_entity_poly.type
_entity_poly.pdbx_seq_one_letter_code
_entity_poly.pdbx_strand_id
1 'polypeptide(L)'
;MPHQKFESGDIKPRYSKGKISVFGINSVYPRTPWIVAWWSAAFPGFGHMFVGKYLHGFILIIWELVVNEKSNLNMGIALSFLGRFEEAKAQLNQDWCLLYIAVYVYCIWDSYRCAVEINKSHVLAEVEDAPIAPSDVSFFDVVILDKKNPWVGMAWSAFTPGLGQLYGGSTIVGTFILAWWIFVCYKAVAVRAWLHSFLGEFSSTAMVDWQWFLFLPSMYVFAIYQAYTSVNESNILFDIEQIRFLRVRAANLNQLNTIDNEVVQIIATFEHSPFVEMAIHDIEKLGVPSQNIVALPLENLESQAHILDSIHRVDGRSILDGAMMCGTIFAVLGAIYGFVLYWGPIIWGLLGLAGGFFLGLAIELALNRKKLKVFASRKSEVIIEVTCNASLKNELIKALKSRKAMGFVIMPKQVRSYL
;
A
#
# COMPACT_ATOMS: atom_id res chain seq x y z
N MET A 1 0.88 22.18 -9.24
CA MET A 1 1.41 21.52 -10.47
C MET A 1 1.58 22.57 -11.57
N PRO A 2 2.58 22.50 -12.48
CA PRO A 2 2.74 23.51 -13.52
C PRO A 2 1.61 23.40 -14.56
N HIS A 3 1.13 24.57 -14.99
CA HIS A 3 0.00 24.76 -15.89
C HIS A 3 0.32 24.36 -17.34
N GLN A 4 0.35 23.07 -17.67
CA GLN A 4 0.39 22.60 -19.06
C GLN A 4 -1.01 22.20 -19.53
N LYS A 5 -1.31 22.58 -20.78
CA LYS A 5 -2.56 22.23 -21.48
C LYS A 5 -2.67 20.71 -21.50
N PHE A 6 -3.82 20.19 -21.04
CA PHE A 6 -4.21 18.80 -21.18
C PHE A 6 -3.98 18.36 -22.63
N GLU A 7 -3.01 17.48 -22.87
CA GLU A 7 -2.87 16.86 -24.17
C GLU A 7 -4.11 15.99 -24.40
N SER A 8 -4.70 16.09 -25.59
CA SER A 8 -5.97 15.44 -25.91
C SER A 8 -5.91 13.94 -25.62
N GLY A 9 -7.06 13.34 -25.29
CA GLY A 9 -7.18 11.90 -25.02
C GLY A 9 -6.73 10.97 -26.17
N ASP A 10 -6.29 11.54 -27.30
CA ASP A 10 -5.77 10.84 -28.47
C ASP A 10 -4.26 10.55 -28.39
N ILE A 11 -3.51 11.22 -27.50
CA ILE A 11 -2.07 10.97 -27.33
C ILE A 11 -1.88 9.93 -26.24
N LYS A 12 -1.43 8.74 -26.63
CA LYS A 12 -1.03 7.69 -25.69
C LYS A 12 0.17 8.21 -24.87
N PRO A 13 0.09 8.26 -23.53
CA PRO A 13 1.19 8.74 -22.71
C PRO A 13 2.43 7.85 -22.92
N ARG A 14 3.61 8.46 -22.88
CA ARG A 14 4.88 7.74 -22.99
C ARG A 14 5.17 6.96 -21.71
N TYR A 15 4.77 7.51 -20.56
CA TYR A 15 4.94 6.88 -19.24
C TYR A 15 3.57 6.48 -18.66
N SER A 16 3.40 5.20 -18.33
CA SER A 16 2.18 4.70 -17.70
C SER A 16 2.22 4.91 -16.19
N LYS A 17 1.07 5.28 -15.61
CA LYS A 17 0.93 5.49 -14.17
C LYS A 17 0.51 4.23 -13.41
N GLY A 18 -0.33 3.42 -14.02
CA GLY A 18 -0.75 2.13 -13.47
C GLY A 18 -1.62 1.36 -14.44
N LYS A 19 -1.85 0.09 -14.11
CA LYS A 19 -2.68 -0.81 -14.90
C LYS A 19 -3.54 -1.67 -13.99
N ILE A 20 -4.80 -1.77 -14.38
CA ILE A 20 -5.77 -2.72 -13.82
C ILE A 20 -5.94 -3.87 -14.82
N SER A 21 -6.02 -5.09 -14.31
CA SER A 21 -6.33 -6.28 -15.08
C SER A 21 -6.92 -7.35 -14.18
N VAL A 22 -7.42 -8.44 -14.78
CA VAL A 22 -7.84 -9.69 -14.10
C VAL A 22 -6.80 -10.24 -13.11
N PHE A 23 -5.52 -9.94 -13.32
CA PHE A 23 -4.44 -10.43 -12.46
C PHE A 23 -4.18 -9.55 -11.23
N GLY A 24 -4.81 -8.38 -11.19
CA GLY A 24 -4.76 -7.40 -10.12
C GLY A 24 -4.35 -6.01 -10.59
N ILE A 25 -4.15 -5.14 -9.60
CA ILE A 25 -3.74 -3.74 -9.75
C ILE A 25 -2.23 -3.62 -9.54
N ASN A 26 -1.55 -2.89 -10.43
CA ASN A 26 -0.14 -2.54 -10.26
C ASN A 26 0.10 -1.12 -10.74
N SER A 27 0.96 -0.37 -10.04
CA SER A 27 1.22 1.02 -10.38
C SER A 27 2.71 1.38 -10.28
N VAL A 28 3.06 2.47 -10.95
CA VAL A 28 4.40 3.07 -10.85
C VAL A 28 4.40 4.00 -9.64
N TYR A 29 4.26 3.42 -8.45
CA TYR A 29 4.21 4.17 -7.21
C TYR A 29 5.63 4.42 -6.67
N PRO A 30 5.96 5.64 -6.23
CA PRO A 30 7.29 5.94 -5.76
C PRO A 30 7.55 5.30 -4.40
N ARG A 31 8.68 4.58 -4.29
CA ARG A 31 9.14 3.95 -3.05
C ARG A 31 10.51 4.47 -2.66
N THR A 32 10.77 4.54 -1.37
CA THR A 32 12.08 4.96 -0.86
C THR A 32 13.13 3.88 -1.18
N PRO A 33 14.17 4.17 -2.00
CA PRO A 33 15.03 3.13 -2.57
C PRO A 33 15.79 2.26 -1.56
N TRP A 34 16.25 2.82 -0.45
CA TRP A 34 16.99 2.06 0.56
C TRP A 34 16.09 1.08 1.34
N ILE A 35 14.80 1.38 1.46
CA ILE A 35 13.80 0.50 2.09
C ILE A 35 13.54 -0.71 1.20
N VAL A 36 13.42 -0.46 -0.10
CA VAL A 36 13.33 -1.50 -1.12
C VAL A 36 14.57 -2.41 -1.09
N ALA A 37 15.76 -1.82 -1.00
CA ALA A 37 17.02 -2.56 -0.88
C ALA A 37 17.05 -3.42 0.39
N TRP A 38 16.60 -2.88 1.52
CA TRP A 38 16.53 -3.60 2.78
C TRP A 38 15.59 -4.81 2.70
N TRP A 39 14.43 -4.67 2.03
CA TRP A 39 13.55 -5.82 1.83
C TRP A 39 14.22 -6.92 1.00
N SER A 40 14.96 -6.58 -0.05
CA SER A 40 15.79 -7.57 -0.77
C SER A 40 16.88 -8.20 0.11
N ALA A 41 17.44 -7.43 1.06
CA ALA A 41 18.43 -7.95 2.01
C ALA A 41 17.81 -8.90 3.04
N ALA A 42 16.57 -8.64 3.46
CA ALA A 42 15.82 -9.49 4.38
C ALA A 42 15.39 -10.81 3.72
N PHE A 43 15.07 -10.77 2.42
CA PHE A 43 14.77 -11.95 1.62
C PHE A 43 14.89 -11.59 0.11
N PRO A 44 15.78 -12.24 -0.66
CA PRO A 44 15.90 -12.00 -2.09
C PRO A 44 14.57 -12.13 -2.83
N GLY A 45 14.20 -11.04 -3.52
CA GLY A 45 12.95 -10.90 -4.25
C GLY A 45 11.89 -10.01 -3.57
N PHE A 46 11.97 -9.77 -2.27
CA PHE A 46 11.02 -8.88 -1.59
C PHE A 46 11.12 -7.44 -2.07
N GLY A 47 12.33 -6.91 -2.25
CA GLY A 47 12.49 -5.56 -2.82
C GLY A 47 11.84 -5.44 -4.19
N HIS A 48 12.02 -6.42 -5.07
CA HIS A 48 11.39 -6.43 -6.40
C HIS A 48 9.86 -6.52 -6.32
N MET A 49 9.31 -7.35 -5.44
CA MET A 49 7.86 -7.40 -5.21
C MET A 49 7.33 -6.08 -4.64
N PHE A 50 8.08 -5.45 -3.73
CA PHE A 50 7.68 -4.21 -3.06
C PHE A 50 7.56 -3.02 -4.03
N VAL A 51 8.29 -3.05 -5.14
CA VAL A 51 8.18 -2.05 -6.23
C VAL A 51 7.34 -2.52 -7.42
N GLY A 52 6.50 -3.54 -7.24
CA GLY A 52 5.59 -4.01 -8.29
C GLY A 52 6.25 -4.82 -9.42
N LYS A 53 7.56 -5.14 -9.33
CA LYS A 53 8.25 -6.03 -10.29
C LYS A 53 8.06 -7.50 -9.91
N TYR A 54 6.79 -7.93 -9.84
CA TYR A 54 6.38 -9.22 -9.29
C TYR A 54 7.06 -10.42 -9.92
N LEU A 55 7.21 -10.47 -11.25
CA LEU A 55 7.88 -11.59 -11.92
C LEU A 55 9.33 -11.78 -11.44
N HIS A 56 10.09 -10.69 -11.29
CA HIS A 56 11.46 -10.75 -10.79
C HIS A 56 11.47 -11.20 -9.33
N GLY A 57 10.54 -10.66 -8.53
CA GLY A 57 10.35 -11.04 -7.14
C GLY A 57 10.07 -12.53 -6.96
N PHE A 58 9.13 -13.10 -7.72
CA PHE A 58 8.79 -14.52 -7.65
C PHE A 58 9.97 -15.42 -8.02
N ILE A 59 10.70 -15.09 -9.10
CA ILE A 59 11.88 -15.86 -9.53
C ILE A 59 12.94 -15.84 -8.43
N LEU A 60 13.22 -14.68 -7.85
CA LEU A 60 14.23 -14.53 -6.79
C LEU A 60 13.83 -15.21 -5.49
N ILE A 61 12.54 -15.23 -5.14
CA ILE A 61 12.05 -15.96 -3.96
C ILE A 61 12.20 -17.47 -4.13
N ILE A 62 11.83 -18.00 -5.30
CA ILE A 62 12.02 -19.43 -5.60
C ILE A 62 13.51 -19.77 -5.56
N TRP A 63 14.35 -18.93 -6.15
CA TRP A 63 15.80 -19.09 -6.12
C TRP A 63 16.35 -19.06 -4.68
N GLU A 64 15.88 -18.14 -3.84
CA GLU A 64 16.27 -18.05 -2.42
C GLU A 64 16.02 -19.36 -1.70
N LEU A 65 14.81 -19.92 -1.81
CA LEU A 65 14.48 -21.18 -1.14
C LEU A 65 15.40 -22.32 -1.58
N VAL A 66 15.64 -22.44 -2.89
CA VAL A 66 16.46 -23.52 -3.43
C VAL A 66 17.91 -23.39 -2.99
N VAL A 67 18.52 -22.22 -3.17
CA VAL A 67 19.95 -22.03 -2.88
C VAL A 67 20.20 -22.01 -1.37
N ASN A 68 19.31 -21.40 -0.58
CA ASN A 68 19.43 -21.39 0.88
C ASN A 68 19.23 -22.81 1.46
N GLU A 69 18.25 -23.60 0.98
CA GLU A 69 18.12 -25.02 1.38
C GLU A 69 19.37 -25.83 1.01
N LYS A 70 19.90 -25.68 -0.21
CA LYS A 70 21.10 -26.43 -0.64
C LYS A 70 22.38 -26.01 0.06
N SER A 71 22.47 -24.76 0.51
CA SER A 71 23.61 -24.25 1.27
C SER A 71 23.52 -24.51 2.78
N ASN A 72 22.34 -24.85 3.31
CA ASN A 72 22.03 -24.81 4.75
C ASN A 72 22.33 -23.43 5.38
N LEU A 73 22.09 -22.35 4.63
CA LEU A 73 22.50 -21.01 5.04
C LEU A 73 21.76 -20.56 6.30
N ASN A 74 20.44 -20.73 6.39
CA ASN A 74 19.67 -20.37 7.58
C ASN A 74 20.16 -21.10 8.84
N MET A 75 20.45 -22.40 8.73
CA MET A 75 21.02 -23.17 9.84
C MET A 75 22.41 -22.65 10.23
N GLY A 76 23.28 -22.36 9.24
CA GLY A 76 24.58 -21.74 9.48
C GLY A 76 24.48 -20.39 10.20
N ILE A 77 23.52 -19.55 9.82
CA ILE A 77 23.22 -18.28 10.50
C ILE A 77 22.79 -18.54 11.95
N ALA A 78 21.83 -19.43 12.17
CA ALA A 78 21.32 -19.75 13.51
C ALA A 78 22.42 -20.23 14.45
N LEU A 79 23.21 -21.20 14.02
CA LEU A 79 24.33 -21.74 14.80
C LEU A 79 25.39 -20.68 15.09
N SER A 80 25.67 -19.79 14.14
CA SER A 80 26.61 -18.68 14.32
C SER A 80 26.13 -17.69 15.40
N PHE A 81 24.84 -17.33 15.40
CA PHE A 81 24.25 -16.46 16.43
C PHE A 81 24.19 -17.12 17.83
N LEU A 82 24.19 -18.45 17.88
CA LEU A 82 24.32 -19.23 19.12
C LEU A 82 25.78 -19.45 19.55
N GLY A 83 26.76 -18.94 18.80
CA GLY A 83 28.19 -19.12 19.09
C GLY A 83 28.75 -20.51 18.72
N ARG A 84 27.96 -21.34 18.03
CA ARG A 84 28.32 -22.73 17.62
C ARG A 84 29.01 -22.72 16.26
N PHE A 85 30.11 -21.98 16.14
CA PHE A 85 30.77 -21.69 14.86
C PHE A 85 31.28 -22.93 14.12
N GLU A 86 31.84 -23.92 14.83
CA GLU A 86 32.35 -25.14 14.21
C GLU A 86 31.22 -25.99 13.62
N GLU A 87 30.07 -26.05 14.29
CA GLU A 87 28.89 -26.73 13.77
C GLU A 87 28.29 -25.97 12.58
N ALA A 88 28.27 -24.64 12.63
CA ALA A 88 27.85 -23.80 11.51
C ALA A 88 28.67 -24.09 10.25
N LYS A 89 30.01 -24.11 10.38
CA LYS A 89 30.92 -24.44 9.27
C LYS A 89 30.72 -25.86 8.75
N ALA A 90 30.48 -26.83 9.63
CA ALA A 90 30.31 -28.22 9.26
C ALA A 90 28.99 -28.48 8.49
N GLN A 91 27.93 -27.73 8.78
CA GLN A 91 26.64 -27.91 8.12
C GLN A 91 26.50 -27.10 6.83
N LEU A 92 27.26 -26.01 6.68
CA LEU A 92 27.20 -25.13 5.52
C LEU A 92 27.81 -25.81 4.29
N ASN A 93 27.04 -25.89 3.20
CA ASN A 93 27.62 -26.25 1.91
C ASN A 93 28.24 -25.01 1.24
N GLN A 94 29.57 -25.00 1.15
CA GLN A 94 30.34 -23.85 0.69
C GLN A 94 30.09 -23.51 -0.79
N ASP A 95 29.93 -24.50 -1.67
CA ASP A 95 29.73 -24.26 -3.09
C ASP A 95 28.42 -23.50 -3.36
N TRP A 96 27.33 -23.97 -2.75
CA TRP A 96 26.03 -23.30 -2.82
C TRP A 96 26.04 -21.95 -2.11
N CYS A 97 26.77 -21.83 -0.99
CA CYS A 97 26.90 -20.56 -0.28
C CYS A 97 27.67 -19.51 -1.10
N LEU A 98 28.71 -19.89 -1.85
CA LEU A 98 29.44 -18.97 -2.72
C LEU A 98 28.58 -18.50 -3.89
N LEU A 99 27.76 -19.39 -4.47
CA LEU A 99 26.76 -19.02 -5.48
C LEU A 99 25.75 -17.98 -4.92
N TYR A 100 25.36 -18.14 -3.65
CA TYR A 100 24.39 -17.28 -2.99
C TYR A 100 24.83 -15.81 -2.94
N ILE A 101 26.09 -15.56 -2.57
CA ILE A 101 26.62 -14.21 -2.31
C ILE A 101 26.42 -13.27 -3.51
N ALA A 102 26.72 -13.74 -4.72
CA ALA A 102 26.64 -12.91 -5.92
C ALA A 102 25.20 -12.45 -6.20
N VAL A 103 24.24 -13.37 -6.13
CA VAL A 103 22.82 -13.06 -6.38
C VAL A 103 22.22 -12.25 -5.24
N TYR A 104 22.64 -12.50 -4.00
CA TYR A 104 22.24 -11.72 -2.82
C TYR A 104 22.64 -10.24 -2.96
N VAL A 105 23.90 -9.95 -3.31
CA VAL A 105 24.34 -8.56 -3.54
C VAL A 105 23.63 -7.95 -4.75
N TYR A 106 23.48 -8.71 -5.83
CA TYR A 106 22.78 -8.25 -7.03
C TYR A 106 21.33 -7.85 -6.75
N CYS A 107 20.57 -8.66 -6.01
CA CYS A 107 19.15 -8.40 -5.80
C CYS A 107 18.89 -7.18 -4.90
N ILE A 108 19.82 -6.86 -3.98
CA ILE A 108 19.80 -5.64 -3.16
C ILE A 108 20.08 -4.41 -4.02
N TRP A 109 21.13 -4.47 -4.84
CA TRP A 109 21.51 -3.38 -5.72
C TRP A 109 20.45 -3.11 -6.81
N ASP A 110 19.96 -4.17 -7.47
CA ASP A 110 19.00 -4.02 -8.56
C ASP A 110 17.63 -3.54 -8.07
N SER A 111 17.16 -3.99 -6.89
CA SER A 111 15.89 -3.50 -6.33
C SER A 111 15.97 -2.01 -5.96
N TYR A 112 17.09 -1.56 -5.38
CA TYR A 112 17.38 -0.14 -5.16
C TYR A 112 17.31 0.66 -6.47
N ARG A 113 18.04 0.21 -7.49
CA ARG A 113 18.09 0.85 -8.80
C ARG A 113 16.71 0.88 -9.46
N CYS A 114 15.94 -0.20 -9.37
CA CYS A 114 14.57 -0.24 -9.87
C CYS A 114 13.68 0.79 -9.18
N ALA A 115 13.78 0.95 -7.86
CA ALA A 115 13.03 1.96 -7.13
C ALA A 115 13.35 3.38 -7.62
N VAL A 116 14.63 3.69 -7.87
CA VAL A 116 15.05 4.97 -8.43
C VAL A 116 14.42 5.23 -9.81
N GLU A 117 14.44 4.25 -10.70
CA GLU A 117 13.85 4.40 -12.04
C GLU A 117 12.32 4.50 -12.02
N ILE A 118 11.66 3.77 -11.13
CA ILE A 118 10.21 3.87 -10.91
C ILE A 118 9.84 5.27 -10.39
N ASN A 119 10.61 5.83 -9.46
CA ASN A 119 10.37 7.20 -8.98
C ASN A 119 10.47 8.23 -10.11
N LYS A 120 11.45 8.10 -11.01
CA LYS A 120 11.56 8.97 -12.20
C LYS A 120 10.37 8.80 -13.13
N SER A 121 9.98 7.55 -13.42
CA SER A 121 8.84 7.24 -14.29
C SER A 121 7.52 7.76 -13.71
N HIS A 122 7.35 7.71 -12.40
CA HIS A 122 6.18 8.27 -11.72
C HIS A 122 6.07 9.78 -11.97
N VAL A 123 7.16 10.52 -11.74
CA VAL A 123 7.19 11.98 -11.97
C VAL A 123 6.87 12.32 -13.43
N LEU A 124 7.39 11.55 -14.39
CA LEU A 124 7.11 11.78 -15.80
C LEU A 124 5.66 11.47 -16.17
N ALA A 125 5.06 10.41 -15.59
CA ALA A 125 3.64 10.10 -15.78
C ALA A 125 2.70 11.13 -15.14
N GLU A 126 3.13 11.79 -14.05
CA GLU A 126 2.42 12.94 -13.47
C GLU A 126 2.49 14.18 -14.38
N VAL A 127 3.65 14.45 -14.99
CA VAL A 127 3.81 15.57 -15.94
C VAL A 127 2.95 15.37 -17.18
N GLU A 128 2.86 14.15 -17.70
CA GLU A 128 2.02 13.81 -18.86
C GLU A 128 0.52 13.68 -18.52
N ASP A 129 0.13 13.86 -17.25
CA ASP A 129 -1.23 13.61 -16.75
C ASP A 129 -1.81 12.26 -17.26
N ALA A 130 -1.00 11.20 -17.16
CA ALA A 130 -1.30 9.92 -17.78
C ALA A 130 -2.61 9.31 -17.21
N PRO A 131 -3.56 8.87 -18.07
CA PRO A 131 -4.81 8.25 -17.63
C PRO A 131 -4.60 6.93 -16.87
N ILE A 132 -5.52 6.67 -15.93
CA ILE A 132 -5.69 5.39 -15.25
C ILE A 132 -7.13 4.94 -15.51
N ALA A 133 -7.33 3.65 -15.79
CA ALA A 133 -8.68 3.11 -15.90
C ALA A 133 -9.26 2.86 -14.49
N PRO A 134 -10.49 3.30 -14.18
CA PRO A 134 -11.08 3.11 -12.85
C PRO A 134 -11.56 1.67 -12.60
N SER A 135 -11.80 0.90 -13.67
CA SER A 135 -12.22 -0.50 -13.57
C SER A 135 -11.87 -1.29 -14.83
N ASP A 136 -11.71 -2.60 -14.68
CA ASP A 136 -11.62 -3.58 -15.77
C ASP A 136 -12.56 -4.75 -15.45
N VAL A 137 -13.38 -5.14 -16.42
CA VAL A 137 -14.38 -6.21 -16.26
C VAL A 137 -14.12 -7.27 -17.31
N SER A 138 -13.89 -8.49 -16.85
CA SER A 138 -13.67 -9.66 -17.70
C SER A 138 -14.62 -10.80 -17.31
N PHE A 139 -14.57 -11.90 -18.08
CA PHE A 139 -15.27 -13.14 -17.71
C PHE A 139 -14.78 -13.73 -16.37
N PHE A 140 -13.51 -13.50 -16.02
CA PHE A 140 -12.87 -14.14 -14.87
C PHE A 140 -12.89 -13.29 -13.60
N ASP A 141 -12.98 -11.97 -13.71
CA ASP A 141 -12.88 -11.07 -12.57
C ASP A 141 -13.49 -9.68 -12.85
N VAL A 142 -13.90 -9.00 -11.79
CA VAL A 142 -14.40 -7.63 -11.76
C VAL A 142 -13.46 -6.81 -10.89
N VAL A 143 -12.57 -6.06 -11.53
CA VAL A 143 -11.55 -5.29 -10.82
C VAL A 143 -11.91 -3.83 -10.87
N ILE A 144 -12.13 -3.24 -9.69
CA ILE A 144 -12.50 -1.84 -9.54
C ILE A 144 -11.46 -1.19 -8.64
N LEU A 145 -11.01 0.00 -9.01
CA LEU A 145 -10.19 0.85 -8.17
C LEU A 145 -11.09 1.44 -7.08
N ASP A 146 -10.93 0.97 -5.85
CA ASP A 146 -11.76 1.35 -4.72
C ASP A 146 -10.93 1.75 -3.49
N LYS A 147 -11.50 2.64 -2.65
CA LYS A 147 -10.89 3.03 -1.38
C LYS A 147 -11.08 1.94 -0.32
N LYS A 148 -9.97 1.44 0.21
CA LYS A 148 -9.90 0.37 1.21
C LYS A 148 -9.18 0.81 2.48
N ASN A 149 -9.38 0.09 3.59
CA ASN A 149 -8.68 0.37 4.83
C ASN A 149 -7.33 -0.40 4.89
N PRO A 150 -6.17 0.28 4.90
CA PRO A 150 -4.86 -0.37 4.91
C PRO A 150 -4.64 -1.30 6.11
N TRP A 151 -5.19 -0.93 7.27
CA TRP A 151 -5.09 -1.72 8.51
C TRP A 151 -5.83 -3.06 8.40
N VAL A 152 -6.91 -3.11 7.62
CA VAL A 152 -7.62 -4.36 7.35
C VAL A 152 -6.77 -5.29 6.48
N GLY A 153 -6.08 -4.75 5.48
CA GLY A 153 -5.10 -5.51 4.68
C GLY A 153 -3.97 -6.07 5.55
N MET A 154 -3.40 -5.22 6.42
CA MET A 154 -2.39 -5.63 7.39
C MET A 154 -2.88 -6.77 8.30
N ALA A 155 -4.07 -6.64 8.88
CA ALA A 155 -4.65 -7.63 9.78
C ALA A 155 -4.87 -8.97 9.09
N TRP A 156 -5.40 -8.98 7.87
CA TRP A 156 -5.60 -10.22 7.12
C TRP A 156 -4.30 -10.95 6.80
N SER A 157 -3.25 -10.21 6.41
CA SER A 157 -1.92 -10.82 6.21
C SER A 157 -1.25 -11.27 7.50
N ALA A 158 -1.57 -10.66 8.65
CA ALA A 158 -1.12 -11.15 9.94
C ALA A 158 -1.80 -12.48 10.30
N PHE A 159 -3.10 -12.63 10.04
CA PHE A 159 -3.74 -13.94 10.26
C PHE A 159 -3.18 -15.00 9.32
N THR A 160 -3.14 -14.70 8.02
CA THR A 160 -2.64 -15.61 7.00
C THR A 160 -1.97 -14.81 5.89
N PRO A 161 -0.64 -14.88 5.74
CA PRO A 161 0.08 -14.23 4.66
C PRO A 161 -0.55 -14.52 3.29
N GLY A 162 -0.77 -13.46 2.50
CA GLY A 162 -1.44 -13.52 1.20
C GLY A 162 -2.87 -13.00 1.21
N LEU A 163 -3.61 -13.13 2.30
CA LEU A 163 -5.01 -12.65 2.36
C LEU A 163 -5.12 -11.13 2.29
N GLY A 164 -4.20 -10.38 2.90
CA GLY A 164 -4.19 -8.92 2.80
C GLY A 164 -3.92 -8.41 1.39
N GLN A 165 -3.10 -9.13 0.62
CA GLN A 165 -2.85 -8.84 -0.79
C GLN A 165 -4.07 -9.12 -1.67
N LEU A 166 -4.81 -10.20 -1.40
CA LEU A 166 -6.09 -10.47 -2.05
C LEU A 166 -7.10 -9.37 -1.75
N TYR A 167 -7.20 -8.94 -0.48
CA TYR A 167 -8.02 -7.78 -0.10
C TYR A 167 -7.63 -6.51 -0.87
N GLY A 168 -6.33 -6.25 -1.04
CA GLY A 168 -5.82 -5.13 -1.83
C GLY A 168 -6.06 -5.22 -3.35
N GLY A 169 -6.57 -6.33 -3.86
CA GLY A 169 -6.83 -6.54 -5.29
C GLY A 169 -5.61 -7.03 -6.08
N SER A 170 -4.58 -7.56 -5.42
CA SER A 170 -3.40 -8.16 -6.07
C SER A 170 -3.49 -9.68 -6.09
N THR A 171 -4.36 -10.23 -6.94
CA THR A 171 -4.73 -11.66 -6.95
C THR A 171 -3.53 -12.60 -7.12
N ILE A 172 -2.67 -12.38 -8.13
CA ILE A 172 -1.49 -13.24 -8.34
C ILE A 172 -0.55 -13.19 -7.14
N VAL A 173 -0.29 -12.00 -6.63
CA VAL A 173 0.65 -11.78 -5.52
C VAL A 173 0.15 -12.44 -4.24
N GLY A 174 -1.14 -12.25 -3.92
CA GLY A 174 -1.75 -12.85 -2.74
C GLY A 174 -1.76 -14.37 -2.80
N THR A 175 -2.12 -14.95 -3.94
CA THR A 175 -2.08 -16.41 -4.14
C THR A 175 -0.67 -16.96 -4.03
N PHE A 176 0.33 -16.30 -4.62
CA PHE A 176 1.73 -16.72 -4.52
C PHE A 176 2.22 -16.71 -3.07
N ILE A 177 2.01 -15.60 -2.34
CA ILE A 177 2.42 -15.48 -0.92
C ILE A 177 1.72 -16.52 -0.07
N LEU A 178 0.41 -16.77 -0.29
CA LEU A 178 -0.36 -17.77 0.45
C LEU A 178 0.18 -19.18 0.22
N ALA A 179 0.32 -19.59 -1.05
CA ALA A 179 0.79 -20.93 -1.40
C ALA A 179 2.21 -21.17 -0.86
N TRP A 180 3.06 -20.16 -0.97
CA TRP A 180 4.43 -20.23 -0.49
C TRP A 180 4.51 -20.27 1.05
N TRP A 181 3.73 -19.45 1.76
CA TRP A 181 3.66 -19.50 3.21
C TRP A 181 3.20 -20.88 3.71
N ILE A 182 2.18 -21.46 3.09
CA ILE A 182 1.73 -22.83 3.39
C ILE A 182 2.87 -23.83 3.20
N PHE A 183 3.60 -23.73 2.08
CA PHE A 183 4.72 -24.63 1.78
C PHE A 183 5.85 -24.54 2.83
N VAL A 184 6.27 -23.33 3.19
CA VAL A 184 7.32 -23.13 4.21
C VAL A 184 6.85 -23.60 5.58
N CYS A 185 5.61 -23.27 5.97
CA CYS A 185 5.03 -23.74 7.22
C CYS A 185 4.97 -25.27 7.31
N TYR A 186 4.65 -25.95 6.19
CA TYR A 186 4.67 -27.40 6.11
C TYR A 186 6.08 -27.96 6.30
N LYS A 187 7.07 -27.46 5.53
CA LYS A 187 8.47 -27.91 5.62
C LYS A 187 9.09 -27.63 7.00
N ALA A 188 8.73 -26.51 7.62
CA ALA A 188 9.18 -26.14 8.96
C ALA A 188 8.47 -26.88 10.10
N VAL A 189 7.39 -27.62 9.82
CA VAL A 189 6.49 -28.18 10.85
C VAL A 189 5.91 -27.07 11.76
N ALA A 190 5.81 -25.84 11.24
CA ALA A 190 5.54 -24.64 12.01
C ALA A 190 4.13 -24.61 12.62
N VAL A 191 3.11 -25.06 11.88
CA VAL A 191 1.72 -25.07 12.36
C VAL A 191 1.55 -26.01 13.55
N ARG A 192 2.22 -27.17 13.52
CA ARG A 192 2.19 -28.12 14.63
C ARG A 192 2.92 -27.56 15.84
N ALA A 193 4.09 -26.94 15.64
CA ALA A 193 4.80 -26.27 16.73
C ALA A 193 4.01 -25.11 17.33
N TRP A 194 3.23 -24.41 16.50
CA TRP A 194 2.31 -23.36 16.96
C TRP A 194 1.24 -23.96 17.87
N LEU A 195 0.58 -25.03 17.45
CA LEU A 195 -0.41 -25.74 18.28
C LEU A 195 0.17 -26.18 19.63
N HIS A 196 1.34 -26.83 19.65
CA HIS A 196 1.96 -27.26 20.92
C HIS A 196 2.34 -26.08 21.81
N SER A 197 2.79 -24.96 21.22
CA SER A 197 3.08 -23.74 21.98
C SER A 197 1.82 -23.19 22.68
N PHE A 198 0.65 -23.29 22.05
CA PHE A 198 -0.63 -22.90 22.65
C PHE A 198 -1.13 -23.86 23.74
N LEU A 199 -0.80 -25.15 23.61
CA LEU A 199 -1.11 -26.17 24.63
C LEU A 199 -0.14 -26.14 25.82
N GLY A 200 0.92 -25.32 25.76
CA GLY A 200 1.97 -25.27 26.78
C GLY A 200 2.99 -26.42 26.71
N GLU A 201 2.99 -27.18 25.61
CA GLU A 201 3.86 -28.34 25.40
C GLU A 201 5.19 -27.96 24.73
N PHE A 202 6.00 -27.17 25.43
CA PHE A 202 7.19 -26.56 24.83
C PHE A 202 8.39 -27.50 24.64
N SER A 203 8.38 -28.71 25.22
CA SER A 203 9.41 -29.74 24.99
C SER A 203 9.42 -30.28 23.56
N SER A 204 8.36 -29.98 22.80
CA SER A 204 8.12 -30.48 21.46
C SER A 204 8.81 -29.65 20.36
N THR A 205 9.54 -28.58 20.71
CA THR A 205 10.28 -27.70 19.79
C THR A 205 11.35 -28.40 18.97
N ALA A 206 11.83 -29.57 19.41
CA ALA A 206 12.76 -30.40 18.65
C ALA A 206 12.20 -30.91 17.31
N MET A 207 10.88 -30.85 17.09
CA MET A 207 10.26 -31.26 15.83
C MET A 207 10.35 -30.20 14.71
N VAL A 208 10.70 -28.95 15.06
CA VAL A 208 10.74 -27.84 14.12
C VAL A 208 12.01 -27.92 13.30
N ASP A 209 11.87 -27.84 11.99
CA ASP A 209 13.03 -27.73 11.11
C ASP A 209 13.54 -26.28 11.12
N TRP A 210 14.74 -26.05 11.67
CA TRP A 210 15.30 -24.71 11.85
C TRP A 210 15.58 -24.03 10.52
N GLN A 211 16.07 -24.80 9.55
CA GLN A 211 16.45 -24.31 8.22
C GLN A 211 15.23 -23.72 7.51
N TRP A 212 14.09 -24.38 7.59
CA TRP A 212 12.83 -23.91 7.00
C TRP A 212 12.10 -22.88 7.84
N PHE A 213 12.13 -23.02 9.17
CA PHE A 213 11.43 -22.09 10.07
C PHE A 213 11.99 -20.67 9.98
N LEU A 214 13.30 -20.51 9.78
CA LEU A 214 13.95 -19.20 9.74
C LEU A 214 13.64 -18.37 8.49
N PHE A 215 12.95 -18.91 7.49
CA PHE A 215 12.34 -18.10 6.44
C PHE A 215 11.09 -17.35 6.93
N LEU A 216 10.39 -17.87 7.94
CA LEU A 216 9.09 -17.35 8.36
C LEU A 216 9.13 -15.92 8.91
N PRO A 217 10.11 -15.48 9.73
CA PRO A 217 10.11 -14.13 10.26
C PRO A 217 10.09 -13.05 9.17
N SER A 218 10.98 -13.12 8.19
CA SER A 218 11.02 -12.14 7.10
C SER A 218 9.80 -12.27 6.18
N MET A 219 9.38 -13.49 5.83
CA MET A 219 8.16 -13.73 5.05
C MET A 219 6.92 -13.12 5.69
N TYR A 220 6.73 -13.36 6.98
CA TYR A 220 5.53 -12.98 7.71
C TYR A 220 5.46 -11.45 7.85
N VAL A 221 6.55 -10.82 8.28
CA VAL A 221 6.59 -9.36 8.44
C VAL A 221 6.50 -8.63 7.09
N PHE A 222 7.15 -9.16 6.05
CA PHE A 222 7.01 -8.62 4.69
C PHE A 222 5.56 -8.73 4.18
N ALA A 223 4.90 -9.87 4.34
CA ALA A 223 3.53 -10.05 3.88
C ALA A 223 2.56 -9.09 4.59
N ILE A 224 2.76 -8.85 5.87
CA ILE A 224 1.98 -7.86 6.65
C ILE A 224 2.24 -6.45 6.11
N TYR A 225 3.51 -6.08 5.96
CA TYR A 225 3.88 -4.74 5.52
C TYR A 225 3.46 -4.45 4.09
N GLN A 226 3.73 -5.38 3.18
CA GLN A 226 3.43 -5.23 1.77
C GLN A 226 1.91 -5.09 1.55
N ALA A 227 1.08 -5.84 2.28
CA ALA A 227 -0.39 -5.69 2.21
C ALA A 227 -0.87 -4.31 2.65
N TYR A 228 -0.29 -3.78 3.74
CA TYR A 228 -0.58 -2.42 4.19
C TYR A 228 -0.20 -1.39 3.11
N THR A 229 1.02 -1.49 2.58
CA THR A 229 1.54 -0.53 1.60
C THR A 229 0.87 -0.61 0.23
N SER A 230 0.38 -1.77 -0.19
CA SER A 230 -0.30 -1.96 -1.47
C SER A 230 -1.72 -1.41 -1.43
N VAL A 231 -2.44 -1.58 -0.30
CA VAL A 231 -3.74 -0.93 -0.11
C VAL A 231 -3.59 0.60 -0.10
N ASN A 232 -2.58 1.13 0.60
CA ASN A 232 -2.27 2.56 0.56
C ASN A 232 -1.97 3.06 -0.86
N GLU A 233 -1.19 2.31 -1.62
CA GLU A 233 -0.88 2.64 -3.01
C GLU A 233 -2.13 2.66 -3.89
N SER A 234 -3.00 1.64 -3.82
CA SER A 234 -4.26 1.61 -4.56
C SER A 234 -5.19 2.76 -4.18
N ASN A 235 -5.25 3.14 -2.91
CA ASN A 235 -6.03 4.28 -2.45
C ASN A 235 -5.53 5.61 -3.03
N ILE A 236 -4.22 5.77 -3.18
CA ILE A 236 -3.63 6.97 -3.77
C ILE A 236 -3.86 6.98 -5.27
N LEU A 237 -3.75 5.81 -5.92
CA LEU A 237 -4.04 5.68 -7.34
C LEU A 237 -5.50 6.07 -7.65
N PHE A 238 -6.44 5.70 -6.77
CA PHE A 238 -7.83 6.16 -6.83
C PHE A 238 -7.94 7.68 -6.78
N ASP A 239 -7.26 8.33 -5.83
CA ASP A 239 -7.30 9.79 -5.70
C ASP A 239 -6.78 10.47 -6.96
N ILE A 240 -5.65 10.00 -7.48
CA ILE A 240 -5.05 10.57 -8.71
C ILE A 240 -6.00 10.43 -9.90
N GLU A 241 -6.64 9.26 -10.05
CA GLU A 241 -7.63 9.00 -11.10
C GLU A 241 -8.82 9.97 -10.98
N GLN A 242 -9.43 10.07 -9.79
CA GLN A 242 -10.59 10.93 -9.57
C GLN A 242 -10.25 12.42 -9.72
N ILE A 243 -9.08 12.85 -9.22
CA ILE A 243 -8.56 14.21 -9.41
C ILE A 243 -8.49 14.55 -10.90
N ARG A 244 -7.92 13.65 -11.71
CA ARG A 244 -7.81 13.84 -13.16
C ARG A 244 -9.19 13.87 -13.82
N PHE A 245 -10.07 12.94 -13.48
CA PHE A 245 -11.45 12.91 -13.97
C PHE A 245 -12.17 14.24 -13.75
N LEU A 246 -12.13 14.78 -12.52
CA LEU A 246 -12.78 16.04 -12.16
C LEU A 246 -12.17 17.24 -12.90
N ARG A 247 -10.84 17.30 -13.02
CA ARG A 247 -10.15 18.37 -13.78
C ARG A 247 -10.53 18.36 -15.26
N VAL A 248 -10.49 17.19 -15.90
CA VAL A 248 -10.84 17.04 -17.32
C VAL A 248 -12.32 17.39 -17.53
N ARG A 249 -13.21 16.93 -16.64
CA ARG A 249 -14.62 17.31 -16.68
C ARG A 249 -14.79 18.83 -16.59
N ALA A 250 -14.16 19.48 -15.61
CA ALA A 250 -14.27 20.92 -15.40
C ALA A 250 -13.75 21.74 -16.60
N ALA A 251 -12.64 21.31 -17.23
CA ALA A 251 -12.09 21.97 -18.41
C ALA A 251 -13.01 21.88 -19.65
N ASN A 252 -13.82 20.82 -19.74
CA ASN A 252 -14.77 20.60 -20.83
C ASN A 252 -16.15 21.25 -20.60
N LEU A 253 -16.37 21.89 -19.44
CA LEU A 253 -17.60 22.66 -19.22
C LEU A 253 -17.52 23.98 -19.98
N ASN A 254 -18.31 24.12 -21.05
CA ASN A 254 -18.50 25.40 -21.73
C ASN A 254 -19.25 26.39 -20.82
N GLN A 255 -18.80 27.65 -20.76
CA GLN A 255 -19.50 28.71 -20.02
C GLN A 255 -20.79 29.13 -20.76
N LEU A 256 -21.95 28.96 -20.13
CA LEU A 256 -23.16 29.71 -20.48
C LEU A 256 -23.32 30.92 -19.55
N ASN A 257 -23.49 32.09 -20.17
CA ASN A 257 -23.86 33.34 -19.50
C ASN A 257 -25.39 33.53 -19.51
N THR A 258 -26.15 32.69 -18.83
CA THR A 258 -27.57 33.01 -18.58
C THR A 258 -28.03 32.34 -17.31
N ILE A 259 -28.30 33.13 -16.28
CA ILE A 259 -29.18 32.67 -15.22
C ILE A 259 -30.22 33.76 -14.95
N ASP A 260 -31.48 33.34 -15.03
CA ASP A 260 -32.69 34.08 -14.65
C ASP A 260 -32.66 34.51 -13.17
N ASN A 261 -33.53 35.46 -12.82
CA ASN A 261 -33.53 36.25 -11.60
C ASN A 261 -33.73 35.51 -10.24
N GLU A 262 -33.75 34.18 -10.17
CA GLU A 262 -33.89 33.41 -8.90
C GLU A 262 -32.95 32.21 -8.74
N VAL A 263 -31.67 32.51 -8.59
CA VAL A 263 -30.61 31.51 -8.46
C VAL A 263 -30.19 31.31 -7.00
N VAL A 264 -29.90 30.06 -6.64
CA VAL A 264 -29.23 29.69 -5.40
C VAL A 264 -27.95 28.93 -5.75
N GLN A 265 -26.86 29.31 -5.11
CA GLN A 265 -25.57 28.64 -5.22
C GLN A 265 -25.29 27.86 -3.94
N ILE A 266 -24.94 26.59 -4.07
CA ILE A 266 -24.68 25.66 -2.98
C ILE A 266 -23.28 25.08 -3.18
N ILE A 267 -22.45 25.15 -2.16
CA ILE A 267 -21.11 24.59 -2.16
C ILE A 267 -21.10 23.44 -1.16
N ALA A 268 -20.72 22.25 -1.62
CA ALA A 268 -20.58 21.06 -0.80
C ALA A 268 -19.15 20.54 -0.83
N THR A 269 -18.75 19.91 0.26
CA THR A 269 -17.41 19.33 0.45
C THR A 269 -17.51 17.82 0.57
N PHE A 270 -16.57 17.13 -0.05
CA PHE A 270 -16.48 15.67 -0.08
C PHE A 270 -15.04 15.21 0.17
N GLU A 271 -14.90 13.98 0.65
CA GLU A 271 -13.64 13.21 0.53
C GLU A 271 -13.62 12.51 -0.83
N HIS A 272 -12.43 12.12 -1.30
CA HIS A 272 -12.31 11.30 -2.50
C HIS A 272 -13.09 9.99 -2.36
N SER A 273 -14.11 9.83 -3.20
CA SER A 273 -14.97 8.64 -3.20
C SER A 273 -15.84 8.57 -4.46
N PRO A 274 -16.32 7.38 -4.86
CA PRO A 274 -17.27 7.26 -5.95
C PRO A 274 -18.58 8.05 -5.72
N PHE A 275 -18.90 8.38 -4.46
CA PHE A 275 -20.07 9.18 -4.13
C PHE A 275 -20.04 10.59 -4.73
N VAL A 276 -18.85 11.15 -5.01
CA VAL A 276 -18.69 12.43 -5.70
C VAL A 276 -19.31 12.36 -7.09
N GLU A 277 -18.94 11.35 -7.87
CA GLU A 277 -19.44 11.13 -9.23
C GLU A 277 -20.94 10.79 -9.24
N MET A 278 -21.37 9.95 -8.28
CA MET A 278 -22.79 9.66 -8.11
C MET A 278 -23.60 10.91 -7.73
N ALA A 279 -23.04 11.81 -6.92
CA ALA A 279 -23.70 13.07 -6.56
C ALA A 279 -23.84 13.97 -7.78
N ILE A 280 -22.80 14.13 -8.60
CA ILE A 280 -22.87 14.90 -9.85
C ILE A 280 -24.01 14.37 -10.74
N HIS A 281 -24.07 13.06 -10.96
CA HIS A 281 -25.11 12.43 -11.78
C HIS A 281 -26.52 12.59 -11.20
N ASP A 282 -26.67 12.45 -9.88
CA ASP A 282 -27.97 12.67 -9.23
C ASP A 282 -28.44 14.12 -9.37
N ILE A 283 -27.53 15.10 -9.29
CA ILE A 283 -27.83 16.52 -9.47
C ILE A 283 -28.26 16.82 -10.91
N GLU A 284 -27.59 16.21 -11.89
CA GLU A 284 -27.97 16.30 -13.32
C GLU A 284 -29.37 15.72 -13.56
N LYS A 285 -29.70 14.58 -12.93
CA LYS A 285 -31.04 13.98 -12.99
C LYS A 285 -32.15 14.84 -12.38
N LEU A 286 -31.83 15.70 -11.41
CA LEU A 286 -32.79 16.67 -10.86
C LEU A 286 -33.08 17.83 -11.84
N GLY A 287 -32.41 17.87 -12.99
CA GLY A 287 -32.63 18.89 -14.03
C GLY A 287 -31.68 20.08 -13.94
N VAL A 288 -30.61 20.00 -13.14
CA VAL A 288 -29.56 21.01 -13.12
C VAL A 288 -28.62 20.78 -14.32
N PRO A 289 -28.38 21.78 -15.19
CA PRO A 289 -27.46 21.62 -16.31
C PRO A 289 -26.03 21.29 -15.83
N SER A 290 -25.32 20.38 -16.51
CA SER A 290 -23.96 19.97 -16.14
C SER A 290 -22.97 21.13 -15.97
N GLN A 291 -23.18 22.21 -16.72
CA GLN A 291 -22.36 23.43 -16.69
C GLN A 291 -22.48 24.22 -15.38
N ASN A 292 -23.61 24.06 -14.68
CA ASN A 292 -23.84 24.67 -13.38
C ASN A 292 -23.34 23.79 -12.22
N ILE A 293 -22.68 22.66 -12.51
CA ILE A 293 -22.16 21.72 -11.53
C ILE A 293 -20.65 21.68 -11.71
N VAL A 294 -19.95 22.51 -10.94
CA VAL A 294 -18.50 22.59 -10.95
C VAL A 294 -17.97 21.73 -9.81
N ALA A 295 -17.24 20.67 -10.14
CA ALA A 295 -16.61 19.79 -9.17
C ALA A 295 -15.09 19.85 -9.36
N LEU A 296 -14.36 20.25 -8.31
CA LEU A 296 -12.91 20.46 -8.37
C LEU A 296 -12.21 19.81 -7.17
N PRO A 297 -11.06 19.16 -7.39
CA PRO A 297 -10.23 18.68 -6.30
C PRO A 297 -9.59 19.85 -5.55
N LEU A 298 -9.41 19.69 -4.24
CA LEU A 298 -8.75 20.62 -3.34
C LEU A 298 -7.32 20.19 -3.08
N GLU A 299 -6.36 21.11 -3.24
CA GLU A 299 -5.01 20.90 -2.74
C GLU A 299 -4.94 21.31 -1.26
N ASN A 300 -4.72 20.33 -0.38
CA ASN A 300 -4.51 20.58 1.03
C ASN A 300 -3.08 21.13 1.28
N LEU A 301 -2.98 22.38 1.77
CA LEU A 301 -1.71 23.10 1.98
C LEU A 301 -0.78 22.50 3.07
N GLU A 302 -1.29 21.60 3.92
CA GLU A 302 -0.51 21.00 5.03
C GLU A 302 -0.23 19.50 4.86
N SER A 303 1.05 19.16 4.64
CA SER A 303 1.60 17.80 4.66
C SER A 303 2.13 17.41 6.05
N GLN A 304 1.27 17.27 7.06
CA GLN A 304 1.68 16.79 8.41
C GLN A 304 1.64 15.26 8.50
N ALA A 305 2.76 14.61 8.80
CA ALA A 305 2.87 13.14 8.85
C ALA A 305 1.97 12.56 9.97
N HIS A 306 1.27 11.44 9.73
CA HIS A 306 0.31 10.87 10.70
C HIS A 306 0.65 9.42 11.03
N ILE A 307 0.81 9.08 12.32
CA ILE A 307 1.25 7.74 12.78
C ILE A 307 0.34 6.63 12.24
N LEU A 308 -0.96 6.90 12.22
CA LEU A 308 -1.92 6.10 11.49
C LEU A 308 -2.15 6.79 10.14
N ASP A 309 -1.51 6.32 9.06
CA ASP A 309 -1.89 6.80 7.74
C ASP A 309 -3.36 6.46 7.54
N SER A 310 -4.17 7.51 7.40
CA SER A 310 -5.46 7.38 6.78
C SER A 310 -5.26 7.37 5.26
N ILE A 311 -6.36 7.10 4.58
CA ILE A 311 -6.53 6.88 3.15
C ILE A 311 -5.92 7.97 2.22
N HIS A 312 -5.27 9.02 2.75
CA HIS A 312 -4.86 10.24 2.05
C HIS A 312 -3.43 10.71 2.44
N ARG A 313 -2.38 10.26 1.73
CA ARG A 313 -1.08 10.96 1.68
C ARG A 313 -0.14 10.48 0.56
N VAL A 314 0.56 11.42 -0.07
CA VAL A 314 1.63 11.23 -1.08
C VAL A 314 2.96 11.73 -0.49
N ASP A 315 3.83 10.83 -0.03
CA ASP A 315 5.25 11.16 0.26
C ASP A 315 6.21 9.96 0.05
N GLY A 316 5.71 8.77 -0.33
CA GLY A 316 6.54 7.57 -0.55
C GLY A 316 7.32 7.06 0.68
N ARG A 317 7.06 7.64 1.86
CA ARG A 317 7.61 7.28 3.17
C ARG A 317 6.48 6.85 4.07
N SER A 318 6.60 5.66 4.64
CA SER A 318 5.66 5.10 5.60
C SER A 318 6.24 5.26 7.00
N ILE A 319 5.44 5.70 7.97
CA ILE A 319 5.87 5.79 9.38
C ILE A 319 6.09 4.40 9.99
N LEU A 320 5.65 3.36 9.29
CA LEU A 320 5.87 1.97 9.69
C LEU A 320 7.15 1.38 9.07
N ASP A 321 7.87 2.10 8.22
CA ASP A 321 9.09 1.61 7.59
C ASP A 321 10.10 1.14 8.65
N GLY A 322 10.48 2.03 9.57
CA GLY A 322 11.45 1.69 10.63
C GLY A 322 10.93 0.63 11.58
N ALA A 323 9.64 0.70 11.94
CA ALA A 323 8.98 -0.26 12.81
C ALA A 323 8.99 -1.69 12.24
N MET A 324 8.61 -1.87 10.99
CA MET A 324 8.58 -3.18 10.34
C MET A 324 9.99 -3.72 10.10
N MET A 325 10.95 -2.85 9.77
CA MET A 325 12.35 -3.24 9.61
C MET A 325 12.96 -3.77 10.91
N CYS A 326 12.82 -3.03 12.00
CA CYS A 326 13.27 -3.47 13.32
C CYS A 326 12.50 -4.73 13.76
N GLY A 327 11.19 -4.77 13.55
CA GLY A 327 10.35 -5.93 13.82
C GLY A 327 10.89 -7.21 13.19
N THR A 328 11.26 -7.19 11.91
CA THR A 328 11.85 -8.35 11.23
C THR A 328 13.16 -8.80 11.86
N ILE A 329 14.08 -7.87 12.15
CA ILE A 329 15.39 -8.20 12.74
C ILE A 329 15.20 -8.90 14.08
N PHE A 330 14.39 -8.31 14.96
CA PHE A 330 14.15 -8.88 16.28
C PHE A 330 13.31 -10.16 16.22
N ALA A 331 12.43 -10.32 15.22
CA ALA A 331 11.71 -11.57 15.01
C ALA A 331 12.66 -12.72 14.63
N VAL A 332 13.64 -12.47 13.75
CA VAL A 332 14.68 -13.45 13.40
C VAL A 332 15.52 -13.81 14.62
N LEU A 333 16.02 -12.81 15.36
CA LEU A 333 16.82 -13.05 16.57
C LEU A 333 16.00 -13.81 17.63
N GLY A 334 14.74 -13.40 17.84
CA GLY A 334 13.81 -14.07 18.74
C GLY A 334 13.56 -15.52 18.35
N ALA A 335 13.40 -15.82 17.06
CA ALA A 335 13.28 -17.19 16.57
C ALA A 335 14.55 -18.01 16.83
N ILE A 336 15.74 -17.47 16.50
CA ILE A 336 17.03 -18.15 16.69
C ILE A 336 17.25 -18.50 18.16
N TYR A 337 17.16 -17.53 19.06
CA TYR A 337 17.33 -17.79 20.49
C TYR A 337 16.17 -18.62 21.05
N GLY A 338 14.97 -18.47 20.51
CA GLY A 338 13.80 -19.24 20.90
C GLY A 338 13.92 -20.75 20.67
N PHE A 339 14.77 -21.19 19.75
CA PHE A 339 15.07 -22.62 19.62
C PHE A 339 15.80 -23.24 20.82
N VAL A 340 16.49 -22.41 21.60
CA VAL A 340 17.22 -22.83 22.81
C VAL A 340 16.43 -22.48 24.07
N LEU A 341 15.58 -21.45 24.01
CA LEU A 341 14.78 -20.99 25.13
C LEU A 341 13.49 -21.79 25.32
N TYR A 342 13.03 -21.83 26.57
CA TYR A 342 11.92 -22.70 26.99
C TYR A 342 10.61 -22.50 26.22
N TRP A 343 10.22 -21.26 25.90
CA TRP A 343 8.94 -20.98 25.20
C TRP A 343 8.98 -21.27 23.68
N GLY A 344 10.11 -21.70 23.16
CA GLY A 344 10.24 -22.08 21.76
C GLY A 344 10.39 -20.91 20.78
N PRO A 345 10.71 -21.22 19.51
CA PRO A 345 11.07 -20.24 18.49
C PRO A 345 9.88 -19.37 18.06
N ILE A 346 8.65 -19.86 18.20
CA ILE A 346 7.43 -19.13 17.83
C ILE A 346 7.17 -17.98 18.79
N ILE A 347 7.08 -18.26 20.09
CA ILE A 347 6.73 -17.25 21.09
C ILE A 347 7.84 -16.18 21.16
N TRP A 348 9.10 -16.60 21.22
CA TRP A 348 10.21 -15.65 21.23
C TRP A 348 10.34 -14.88 19.92
N GLY A 349 10.05 -15.49 18.77
CA GLY A 349 9.95 -14.80 17.49
C GLY A 349 8.86 -13.71 17.49
N LEU A 350 7.68 -14.00 18.03
CA LEU A 350 6.57 -13.04 18.14
C LEU A 350 6.86 -11.92 19.15
N LEU A 351 7.48 -12.23 20.29
CA LEU A 351 7.92 -11.23 21.26
C LEU A 351 9.01 -10.33 20.68
N GLY A 352 9.95 -10.92 19.94
CA GLY A 352 10.96 -10.20 19.17
C GLY A 352 10.31 -9.26 18.15
N LEU A 353 9.35 -9.76 17.37
CA LEU A 353 8.59 -8.94 16.42
C LEU A 353 7.92 -7.74 17.10
N ALA A 354 7.15 -7.97 18.17
CA ALA A 354 6.45 -6.91 18.88
C ALA A 354 7.42 -5.90 19.49
N GLY A 355 8.46 -6.37 20.19
CA GLY A 355 9.48 -5.50 20.79
C GLY A 355 10.24 -4.68 19.76
N GLY A 356 10.66 -5.31 18.66
CA GLY A 356 11.33 -4.65 17.55
C GLY A 356 10.44 -3.63 16.85
N PHE A 357 9.15 -3.93 16.66
CA PHE A 357 8.18 -3.00 16.09
C PHE A 357 8.04 -1.74 16.93
N PHE A 358 7.80 -1.87 18.24
CA PHE A 358 7.66 -0.71 19.13
C PHE A 358 8.97 0.08 19.27
N LEU A 359 10.12 -0.59 19.28
CA LEU A 359 11.42 0.06 19.29
C LEU A 359 11.65 0.87 18.01
N GLY A 360 11.39 0.29 16.85
CA GLY A 360 11.52 0.98 15.56
C GLY A 360 10.59 2.18 15.47
N LEU A 361 9.34 2.03 15.91
CA LEU A 361 8.38 3.14 15.98
C LEU A 361 8.87 4.23 16.94
N ALA A 362 9.39 3.87 18.12
CA ALA A 362 9.91 4.84 19.08
C ALA A 362 11.11 5.63 18.53
N ILE A 363 12.02 4.97 17.80
CA ILE A 363 13.15 5.62 17.11
C ILE A 363 12.62 6.61 16.07
N GLU A 364 11.67 6.18 15.24
CA GLU A 364 11.10 7.00 14.17
C GLU A 364 10.36 8.24 14.71
N LEU A 365 9.59 8.07 15.81
CA LEU A 365 8.95 9.18 16.52
C LEU A 365 9.97 10.13 17.15
N ALA A 366 11.06 9.60 17.71
CA ALA A 366 12.12 10.39 18.34
C ALA A 366 12.94 11.22 17.34
N LEU A 367 13.09 10.73 16.10
CA LEU A 367 13.74 11.47 15.00
C LEU A 367 12.81 12.54 14.40
N ASN A 368 11.50 12.28 14.38
CA ASN A 368 10.50 13.15 13.73
C ASN A 368 9.73 14.09 14.69
N ARG A 369 10.35 14.49 15.83
CA ARG A 369 9.77 15.21 16.99
C ARG A 369 8.89 16.46 16.74
N LYS A 370 8.68 16.93 15.51
CA LYS A 370 7.98 18.20 15.23
C LYS A 370 6.67 18.12 14.43
N LYS A 371 6.18 16.98 13.94
CA LYS A 371 5.02 16.98 13.00
C LYS A 371 4.09 15.76 13.03
N LEU A 372 3.93 15.05 14.16
CA LEU A 372 3.09 13.85 14.18
C LEU A 372 1.81 14.05 15.01
N LYS A 373 0.67 14.10 14.31
CA LYS A 373 -0.65 13.91 14.93
C LYS A 373 -1.01 12.42 14.84
N VAL A 374 -1.41 11.82 15.96
CA VAL A 374 -1.71 10.38 16.09
C VAL A 374 -2.85 9.95 15.15
N PHE A 375 -3.86 10.80 14.97
CA PHE A 375 -5.01 10.55 14.10
C PHE A 375 -5.05 11.56 12.97
N ALA A 376 -5.28 11.09 11.74
CA ALA A 376 -5.62 11.96 10.63
C ALA A 376 -7.06 12.47 10.79
N SER A 377 -7.25 13.79 10.76
CA SER A 377 -8.58 14.39 10.66
C SER A 377 -9.12 14.18 9.25
N ARG A 378 -10.41 13.86 9.11
CA ARG A 378 -11.10 13.91 7.82
C ARG A 378 -10.95 15.29 7.19
N LYS A 379 -10.37 15.36 5.98
CA LYS A 379 -10.15 16.62 5.26
C LYS A 379 -11.11 16.69 4.08
N SER A 380 -11.56 17.90 3.77
CA SER A 380 -12.26 18.15 2.52
C SER A 380 -11.25 18.06 1.38
N GLU A 381 -11.57 17.29 0.34
CA GLU A 381 -10.69 17.01 -0.78
C GLU A 381 -11.32 17.31 -2.12
N VAL A 382 -12.65 17.36 -2.18
CA VAL A 382 -13.39 17.76 -3.37
C VAL A 382 -14.43 18.80 -2.98
N ILE A 383 -14.51 19.87 -3.76
CA ILE A 383 -15.62 20.82 -3.69
C ILE A 383 -16.54 20.57 -4.88
N ILE A 384 -17.84 20.51 -4.61
CA ILE A 384 -18.89 20.59 -5.61
C ILE A 384 -19.65 21.89 -5.39
N GLU A 385 -19.56 22.78 -6.36
CA GLU A 385 -20.33 24.00 -6.48
C GLU A 385 -21.49 23.77 -7.46
N VAL A 386 -22.70 24.00 -6.99
CA VAL A 386 -23.93 23.82 -7.77
C VAL A 386 -24.70 25.13 -7.81
N THR A 387 -25.07 25.54 -9.01
CA THR A 387 -25.91 26.71 -9.23
C THR A 387 -27.28 26.28 -9.79
N CYS A 388 -28.35 26.42 -9.01
CA CYS A 388 -29.67 25.92 -9.39
C CYS A 388 -30.80 26.91 -9.05
N ASN A 389 -31.99 26.65 -9.58
CA ASN A 389 -33.19 27.38 -9.19
C ASN A 389 -33.50 27.13 -7.70
N ALA A 390 -34.02 28.14 -7.01
CA ALA A 390 -34.44 28.05 -5.61
C ALA A 390 -35.42 26.90 -5.32
N SER A 391 -36.24 26.48 -6.29
CA SER A 391 -37.18 25.36 -6.15
C SER A 391 -36.49 24.02 -5.89
N LEU A 392 -35.34 23.78 -6.51
CA LEU A 392 -34.59 22.51 -6.43
C LEU A 392 -33.72 22.40 -5.17
N LYS A 393 -33.62 23.47 -4.38
CA LYS A 393 -32.72 23.58 -3.22
C LYS A 393 -32.86 22.41 -2.23
N ASN A 394 -34.09 22.06 -1.85
CA ASN A 394 -34.33 21.05 -0.81
C ASN A 394 -33.98 19.64 -1.30
N GLU A 395 -34.29 19.33 -2.56
CA GLU A 395 -33.96 18.06 -3.19
C GLU A 395 -32.45 17.91 -3.38
N LEU A 396 -31.77 18.99 -3.78
CA LEU A 396 -30.31 19.04 -3.89
C LEU A 396 -29.64 18.72 -2.55
N ILE A 397 -30.06 19.38 -1.47
CA ILE A 397 -29.51 19.13 -0.12
C ILE A 397 -29.73 17.67 0.29
N LYS A 398 -30.88 17.09 -0.06
CA LYS A 398 -31.17 15.67 0.20
C LYS A 398 -30.23 14.75 -0.58
N ALA A 399 -29.96 15.04 -1.85
CA ALA A 399 -29.02 14.30 -2.68
C ALA A 399 -27.58 14.39 -2.16
N LEU A 400 -27.12 15.59 -1.78
CA LEU A 400 -25.78 15.78 -1.18
C LEU A 400 -25.63 14.98 0.13
N LYS A 401 -26.66 14.98 0.99
CA LYS A 401 -26.66 14.20 2.23
C LYS A 401 -26.67 12.69 1.99
N SER A 402 -27.47 12.20 1.04
CA SER A 402 -27.53 10.77 0.73
C SER A 402 -26.21 10.25 0.16
N ARG A 403 -25.42 11.12 -0.49
CA ARG A 403 -24.08 10.84 -1.02
C ARG A 403 -22.94 11.18 -0.06
N LYS A 404 -23.21 11.29 1.25
CA LYS A 404 -22.18 11.47 2.30
C LYS A 404 -21.32 12.73 2.13
N ALA A 405 -21.90 13.84 1.68
CA ALA A 405 -21.22 15.14 1.78
C ALA A 405 -20.75 15.40 3.21
N MET A 406 -19.51 15.88 3.38
CA MET A 406 -18.95 16.24 4.69
C MET A 406 -19.65 17.47 5.29
N GLY A 407 -20.04 18.40 4.43
CA GLY A 407 -20.73 19.63 4.79
C GLY A 407 -21.14 20.38 3.53
N PHE A 408 -22.09 21.30 3.68
CA PHE A 408 -22.51 22.20 2.61
C PHE A 408 -22.80 23.59 3.16
N VAL A 409 -22.67 24.60 2.30
CA VAL A 409 -23.03 25.99 2.56
C VAL A 409 -23.93 26.48 1.43
N ILE A 410 -24.95 27.25 1.79
CA ILE A 410 -25.81 27.95 0.83
C ILE A 410 -25.31 29.38 0.78
N MET A 411 -24.87 29.82 -0.39
CA MET A 411 -24.40 31.18 -0.55
C MET A 411 -25.57 32.17 -0.45
N PRO A 412 -25.41 33.29 0.28
CA PRO A 412 -26.42 34.35 0.30
C PRO A 412 -26.56 34.96 -1.10
N LYS A 413 -27.76 35.47 -1.45
CA LYS A 413 -27.95 36.23 -2.70
C LYS A 413 -26.99 37.42 -2.70
N GLN A 414 -25.90 37.33 -3.45
CA GLN A 414 -25.06 38.48 -3.71
C GLN A 414 -25.80 39.37 -4.70
N VAL A 415 -26.34 40.49 -4.20
CA VAL A 415 -26.64 41.63 -5.08
C VAL A 415 -25.28 42.05 -5.64
N ARG A 416 -24.98 41.69 -6.89
CA ARG A 416 -23.83 42.26 -7.60
C ARG A 416 -24.11 43.75 -7.75
N SER A 417 -23.64 44.57 -6.81
CA SER A 417 -23.48 45.99 -7.01
C SER A 417 -22.35 46.16 -8.01
N TYR A 418 -22.69 46.24 -9.30
CA TYR A 418 -21.78 46.81 -10.28
C TYR A 418 -21.56 48.27 -9.86
N LEU A 419 -20.33 48.59 -9.44
CA LEU A 419 -19.82 49.96 -9.38
C LEU A 419 -18.81 50.14 -10.50
#